data_AF-A0A2G2YJB5-F1
#
_entry.id   AF-A0A2G2YJB5-F1
#
_cell.length_a   1.000
_cell.length_b   1.000
_cell.length_c   1.000
_cell.angle_alpha   90.00
_cell.angle_beta   90.00
_cell.angle_gamma   90.00
#
_symmetry.space_group_name_H-M   'P 1'
#
loop_
_entity.id
_entity.type
_entity.pdbx_description
1 polymer ?
#
loop_
_entity_poly.entity_id
_entity_poly.type
_entity_poly.pdbx_seq_one_letter_code
_entity_poly.pdbx_strand_id
1 'polypeptide(L)'
;MLPTYLSNSGFFEKTERADWSTLKAYKGKLAQQTGHISHNPFDVEYIQNISQQVSDSLDCMVFVAAYAEILSEGQQVHSCDFNTVSQRARYASLLWHYGVTKAEKGYTSDNNDPPRPKNSYLQSPNESAIVTLE
;
A
#
# COMPACT_ATOMS: atom_id res chain seq x y z
N MET A 1 -0.63 4.86 14.83
CA MET A 1 -1.73 5.78 14.50
C MET A 1 -2.31 5.38 13.16
N LEU A 2 -3.62 5.20 13.05
CA LEU A 2 -4.26 5.16 11.74
C LEU A 2 -4.07 6.55 11.09
N PRO A 3 -3.58 6.64 9.84
CA PRO A 3 -3.51 7.92 9.15
C PRO A 3 -4.88 8.59 9.17
N THR A 4 -4.96 9.81 9.69
CA THR A 4 -6.22 10.59 9.79
C THR A 4 -6.93 10.69 8.42
N TYR A 5 -6.14 10.63 7.35
CA TYR A 5 -6.60 10.51 5.97
C TYR A 5 -7.55 9.32 5.74
N LEU A 6 -7.23 8.11 6.24
CA LEU A 6 -8.04 6.91 6.02
C LEU A 6 -9.38 6.97 6.78
N SER A 7 -9.40 7.62 7.94
CA SER A 7 -10.62 7.89 8.69
C SER A 7 -11.51 8.89 7.97
N ASN A 8 -10.92 9.97 7.43
CA ASN A 8 -11.65 11.04 6.75
C ASN A 8 -12.09 10.68 5.32
N SER A 9 -11.44 9.69 4.69
CA SER A 9 -11.75 9.29 3.31
C SER A 9 -12.96 8.37 3.20
N GLY A 10 -13.65 8.05 4.31
CA GLY A 10 -14.76 7.09 4.33
C GLY A 10 -14.34 5.69 3.88
N PHE A 11 -13.03 5.35 3.96
CA PHE A 11 -12.50 4.07 3.50
C PHE A 11 -13.17 2.89 4.21
N PHE A 12 -13.51 3.09 5.49
CA PHE A 12 -14.20 2.11 6.32
C PHE A 12 -15.73 2.23 6.30
N GLU A 13 -16.29 3.32 5.75
CA GLU A 13 -17.76 3.54 5.68
C GLU A 13 -18.41 2.79 4.50
N LYS A 14 -17.67 2.56 3.41
CA LYS A 14 -18.18 1.79 2.26
C LYS A 14 -17.93 0.28 2.41
N THR A 15 -18.64 -0.36 3.33
CA THR A 15 -18.66 -1.84 3.47
C THR A 15 -19.77 -2.52 2.67
N GLU A 16 -20.49 -1.83 1.77
CA GLU A 16 -21.53 -2.46 0.94
C GLU A 16 -21.00 -3.60 0.04
N ARG A 17 -19.68 -3.62 -0.23
CA ARG A 17 -19.06 -4.66 -1.06
C ARG A 17 -18.57 -5.88 -0.29
N ALA A 18 -18.47 -5.80 1.04
CA ALA A 18 -17.95 -6.87 1.87
C ALA A 18 -18.70 -6.88 3.22
N ASP A 19 -19.88 -7.49 3.21
CA ASP A 19 -20.59 -7.80 4.44
C ASP A 19 -19.90 -8.96 5.18
N TRP A 20 -18.91 -8.63 6.01
CA TRP A 20 -18.14 -9.59 6.81
C TRP A 20 -19.01 -10.38 7.80
N SER A 21 -20.20 -9.89 8.15
CA SER A 21 -21.10 -10.58 9.09
C SER A 21 -21.66 -11.89 8.52
N THR A 22 -21.72 -12.01 7.19
CA THR A 22 -22.18 -13.23 6.50
C THR A 22 -21.13 -14.34 6.46
N LEU A 23 -19.85 -14.00 6.65
CA LEU A 23 -18.76 -14.97 6.60
C LEU A 23 -18.67 -15.76 7.91
N LYS A 24 -18.74 -17.10 7.80
CA LYS A 24 -18.76 -18.04 8.94
C LYS A 24 -17.60 -17.84 9.92
N ALA A 25 -16.43 -17.43 9.43
CA ALA A 25 -15.25 -17.15 10.26
C ALA A 25 -15.40 -15.93 11.19
N TYR A 26 -16.33 -15.01 10.89
CA TYR A 26 -16.46 -13.71 11.58
C TYR A 26 -17.81 -13.51 12.30
N LYS A 27 -18.75 -14.46 12.17
CA LYS A 27 -20.12 -14.42 12.73
C LYS A 27 -20.20 -14.18 14.26
N GLY A 28 -19.12 -14.43 15.01
CA GLY A 28 -19.05 -14.18 16.46
C GLY A 28 -18.16 -13.01 16.88
N LYS A 29 -17.31 -12.50 15.98
CA LYS A 29 -16.32 -11.46 16.30
C LYS A 29 -16.94 -10.05 16.31
N LEU A 30 -18.00 -9.83 15.54
CA LEU A 30 -18.71 -8.55 15.50
C LEU A 30 -19.69 -8.34 16.67
N ALA A 31 -20.09 -9.42 17.37
CA ALA A 31 -21.08 -9.37 18.43
C ALA A 31 -20.48 -9.25 19.85
N GLN A 32 -19.18 -9.50 20.02
CA GLN A 32 -18.51 -9.48 21.32
C GLN A 32 -17.68 -8.20 21.50
N GLN A 33 -18.33 -7.07 21.78
CA GLN A 33 -17.77 -6.05 22.68
C GLN A 33 -18.84 -5.00 23.02
N THR A 34 -19.53 -5.26 24.13
CA THR A 34 -20.45 -4.34 24.78
C THR A 34 -19.71 -3.05 25.18
N GLY A 35 -20.02 -1.93 24.52
CA GLY A 35 -19.77 -0.59 25.04
C GLY A 35 -19.05 0.38 24.09
N HIS A 36 -18.29 -0.10 23.11
CA HIS A 36 -17.61 0.75 22.15
C HIS A 36 -17.56 0.01 20.82
N ILE A 37 -18.15 0.60 19.77
CA ILE A 37 -18.30 -0.02 18.45
C ILE A 37 -16.90 -0.28 17.86
N SER A 38 -16.37 -1.48 18.05
CA SER A 38 -15.20 -1.96 17.31
C SER A 38 -15.70 -2.52 15.99
N HIS A 39 -15.59 -1.72 14.93
CA HIS A 39 -15.95 -2.10 13.56
C HIS A 39 -14.98 -3.12 12.92
N ASN A 40 -13.99 -3.65 13.63
CA ASN A 40 -12.91 -4.40 13.02
C ASN A 40 -13.05 -5.93 13.28
N PRO A 41 -13.27 -6.76 12.24
CA PRO A 41 -13.44 -8.20 12.42
C PRO A 41 -12.12 -8.96 12.67
N PHE A 42 -11.00 -8.25 12.70
CA PHE A 42 -9.65 -8.80 12.84
C PHE A 42 -9.04 -8.50 14.21
N ASP A 43 -8.22 -9.45 14.69
CA ASP A 43 -7.37 -9.22 15.86
C ASP A 43 -6.20 -8.33 15.42
N VAL A 44 -6.19 -7.07 15.87
CA VAL A 44 -5.18 -6.08 15.51
C VAL A 44 -4.25 -5.84 16.69
N GLU A 45 -2.97 -6.08 16.48
CA GLU A 45 -1.91 -5.78 17.44
C GLU A 45 -1.12 -4.54 16.98
N TYR A 46 -0.92 -3.60 17.92
CA TYR A 46 -0.14 -2.40 17.67
C TYR A 46 1.25 -2.53 18.27
N ILE A 47 2.26 -2.64 17.40
CA ILE A 47 3.66 -2.67 17.81
C ILE A 47 4.18 -1.23 17.88
N GLN A 48 4.67 -0.81 19.05
CA GLN A 48 5.20 0.52 19.32
C GLN A 48 6.73 0.50 19.36
N ASN A 49 7.39 1.66 19.27
CA ASN A 49 8.85 1.80 19.40
C ASN A 49 9.67 1.03 18.36
N ILE A 50 9.07 0.76 17.19
CA ILE A 50 9.81 0.21 16.04
C ILE A 50 10.64 1.32 15.41
N SER A 51 11.76 0.95 14.79
CA SER A 51 12.53 1.89 13.98
C SER A 51 11.64 2.48 12.88
N GLN A 52 11.78 3.76 12.59
CA GLN A 52 11.04 4.41 11.53
C GLN A 52 12.01 5.16 10.65
N GLN A 53 11.64 5.32 9.38
CA GLN A 53 12.39 6.20 8.50
C GLN A 53 12.37 7.64 9.03
N VAL A 54 13.43 8.40 8.77
CA VAL A 54 13.42 9.85 8.98
C VAL A 54 12.43 10.51 8.00
N SER A 55 11.84 11.64 8.38
CA SER A 55 10.78 12.32 7.61
C SER A 55 11.14 12.58 6.15
N ASP A 56 12.42 12.87 5.91
CA ASP A 56 12.92 13.27 4.60
C ASP A 56 13.50 12.07 3.82
N SER A 57 13.33 10.84 4.34
CA SER A 57 13.76 9.63 3.67
C SER A 57 12.71 9.09 2.70
N LEU A 58 13.21 8.53 1.59
CA LEU A 58 12.44 7.81 0.59
C LEU A 58 12.42 6.28 0.84
N ASP A 59 12.66 5.86 2.09
CA ASP A 59 12.78 4.45 2.50
C ASP A 59 11.47 3.75 2.86
N CYS A 60 10.32 4.40 2.70
CA CYS A 60 9.06 3.95 3.29
C CYS A 60 8.76 2.49 2.88
N MET A 61 8.90 2.21 1.59
CA MET A 61 8.72 0.86 1.05
C MET A 61 9.74 -0.15 1.57
N VAL A 62 10.98 0.26 1.82
CA VAL A 62 12.04 -0.61 2.36
C VAL A 62 11.69 -1.03 3.78
N PHE A 63 11.22 -0.11 4.62
CA PHE A 63 10.73 -0.42 5.97
C PHE A 63 9.51 -1.35 5.92
N VAL A 64 8.52 -1.05 5.07
CA VAL A 64 7.31 -1.88 4.93
C VAL A 64 7.65 -3.31 4.49
N ALA A 65 8.50 -3.46 3.46
CA ALA A 65 8.90 -4.77 2.95
C ALA A 65 9.65 -5.59 4.00
N ALA A 66 10.59 -4.97 4.71
CA ALA A 66 11.36 -5.63 5.75
C ALA A 66 10.47 -6.07 6.93
N TYR A 67 9.52 -5.24 7.37
CA TYR A 67 8.61 -5.64 8.44
C TYR A 67 7.64 -6.72 8.01
N ALA A 68 7.16 -6.69 6.77
CA ALA A 68 6.37 -7.79 6.23
C ALA A 68 7.18 -9.10 6.22
N GLU A 69 8.46 -9.06 5.86
CA GLU A 69 9.37 -10.22 5.88
C GLU A 69 9.54 -10.78 7.30
N ILE A 70 9.92 -9.94 8.26
CA ILE A 70 10.11 -10.33 9.67
C ILE A 70 8.84 -10.97 10.25
N LEU A 71 7.68 -10.33 10.02
CA LEU A 71 6.40 -10.84 10.50
C LEU A 71 5.99 -12.14 9.80
N SER A 72 6.34 -12.31 8.53
CA SER A 72 6.08 -13.55 7.79
C SER A 72 6.89 -14.73 8.33
N GLU A 73 8.08 -14.46 8.88
CA GLU A 73 8.91 -15.45 9.58
C GLU A 73 8.46 -15.69 11.04
N GLY A 74 7.43 -14.98 11.52
CA GLY A 74 6.94 -15.06 12.89
C GLY A 74 7.90 -14.44 13.91
N GLN A 75 8.84 -13.61 13.47
CA GLN A 75 9.80 -12.91 14.32
C GLN A 75 9.22 -11.60 14.85
N GLN A 76 9.75 -11.13 15.99
CA GLN A 76 9.39 -9.81 16.51
C GLN A 76 10.11 -8.71 15.73
N VAL A 77 9.38 -7.62 15.48
CA VAL A 77 9.89 -6.46 14.73
C VAL A 77 11.13 -5.80 15.37
N HIS A 78 11.30 -5.94 16.68
CA HIS A 78 12.39 -5.32 17.44
C HIS A 78 13.73 -6.08 17.38
N SER A 79 13.77 -7.29 16.82
CA SER A 79 14.98 -8.12 16.84
C SER A 79 15.93 -7.86 15.66
N CYS A 80 15.62 -6.91 14.76
CA CYS A 80 16.37 -6.72 13.53
C CYS A 80 17.19 -5.42 13.55
N ASP A 81 18.51 -5.56 13.40
CA ASP A 81 19.41 -4.43 13.09
C ASP A 81 19.08 -3.90 11.69
N PHE A 82 18.34 -2.79 11.65
CA PHE A 82 17.81 -2.24 10.42
C PHE A 82 18.83 -1.34 9.71
N ASN A 83 19.59 -1.89 8.76
CA ASN A 83 20.46 -1.12 7.87
C ASN A 83 19.74 -0.80 6.55
N THR A 84 19.26 0.45 6.41
CA THR A 84 18.55 0.95 5.22
C THR A 84 19.34 0.73 3.93
N VAL A 85 20.65 0.91 3.95
CA VAL A 85 21.52 0.79 2.76
C VAL A 85 21.57 -0.66 2.29
N SER A 86 21.79 -1.60 3.21
CA SER A 86 21.83 -3.03 2.89
C SER A 86 20.47 -3.54 2.40
N GLN A 87 19.37 -3.10 3.03
CA GLN A 87 18.03 -3.49 2.62
C GLN A 87 17.68 -2.94 1.23
N ARG A 88 18.02 -1.69 0.92
CA ARG A 88 17.89 -1.12 -0.43
C ARG A 88 18.61 -1.96 -1.46
N ALA A 89 19.87 -2.31 -1.22
CA ALA A 89 20.67 -3.10 -2.14
C ALA A 89 20.03 -4.48 -2.38
N ARG A 90 19.60 -5.16 -1.32
CA ARG A 90 18.94 -6.47 -1.39
C ARG A 90 17.66 -6.42 -2.23
N TYR A 91 16.76 -5.50 -1.94
CA TYR A 91 15.50 -5.37 -2.68
C TYR A 91 15.72 -4.91 -4.12
N ALA A 92 16.68 -4.02 -4.37
CA ALA A 92 17.06 -3.62 -5.73
C ALA A 92 17.56 -4.81 -6.56
N SER A 93 18.43 -5.65 -5.99
CA SER A 93 18.90 -6.88 -6.65
C SER A 93 17.78 -7.88 -6.92
N LEU A 94 16.86 -8.08 -5.96
CA LEU A 94 15.69 -8.95 -6.12
C LEU A 94 14.77 -8.46 -7.26
N LEU A 95 14.44 -7.16 -7.26
CA LEU A 95 13.59 -6.55 -8.28
C LEU A 95 14.23 -6.60 -9.66
N TRP A 96 15.53 -6.32 -9.75
CA TRP A 96 16.29 -6.42 -10.99
C TRP A 96 16.25 -7.84 -11.54
N HIS A 97 16.60 -8.83 -10.72
CA HIS A 97 16.60 -10.24 -11.13
C HIS A 97 15.21 -10.69 -11.59
N TYR A 98 14.16 -10.31 -10.86
CA TYR A 98 12.79 -10.60 -11.25
C TYR A 98 12.42 -9.98 -12.60
N GLY A 99 12.77 -8.70 -12.81
CA GLY A 99 12.53 -7.99 -14.07
C GLY A 99 13.22 -8.66 -15.25
N VAL A 100 14.50 -9.00 -15.11
CA VAL A 100 15.26 -9.74 -16.13
C VAL A 100 14.62 -11.09 -16.43
N THR A 101 14.31 -11.88 -15.38
CA THR A 101 13.69 -13.20 -15.53
C THR A 101 12.33 -13.11 -16.24
N LYS A 102 11.53 -12.07 -15.95
CA LYS A 102 10.23 -11.85 -16.60
C LYS A 102 10.38 -11.46 -18.07
N ALA A 103 11.37 -10.63 -18.39
CA ALA A 103 11.66 -10.22 -19.76
C ALA A 103 12.15 -11.40 -20.61
N GLU A 104 13.07 -12.22 -20.08
CA GLU A 104 13.59 -13.42 -20.76
C GLU A 104 12.49 -14.44 -21.05
N LYS A 105 11.55 -14.63 -20.13
CA LYS A 105 10.42 -15.56 -20.30
C LYS A 105 9.35 -15.03 -21.27
N GLY A 106 9.54 -13.85 -21.86
CA GLY A 106 8.59 -13.25 -22.79
C GLY A 106 7.21 -13.04 -22.17
N TYR A 107 7.14 -12.76 -20.87
CA TYR A 107 5.88 -12.70 -20.14
C TYR A 107 5.04 -11.51 -20.65
N THR A 108 4.04 -11.80 -21.48
CA THR A 108 2.92 -10.89 -21.73
C THR A 108 1.99 -10.93 -20.52
N SER A 109 1.81 -9.78 -19.89
CA SER A 109 0.81 -9.62 -18.84
C SER A 109 -0.57 -9.94 -19.41
N ASP A 110 -1.23 -10.99 -18.94
CA ASP A 110 -2.64 -11.28 -19.22
C ASP A 110 -3.55 -10.34 -18.41
N ASN A 111 -3.25 -9.04 -18.50
CA ASN A 111 -4.01 -8.05 -17.78
C ASN A 111 -5.31 -7.81 -18.55
N ASN A 112 -6.42 -8.30 -17.99
CA ASN A 112 -7.75 -7.96 -18.46
C ASN A 112 -8.14 -6.52 -18.08
N ASP A 113 -7.27 -5.77 -17.39
CA ASP A 113 -7.53 -4.37 -17.09
C ASP A 113 -7.73 -3.59 -18.41
N PRO A 114 -8.75 -2.72 -18.46
CA PRO A 114 -8.91 -1.82 -19.58
C PRO A 114 -7.66 -0.95 -19.74
N PRO A 115 -7.35 -0.53 -20.98
CA PRO A 115 -6.23 0.35 -21.25
C PRO A 115 -6.24 1.55 -20.28
N ARG A 116 -5.08 1.79 -19.64
CA ARG A 116 -4.93 2.91 -18.71
C ARG A 116 -5.44 4.20 -19.39
N PRO A 117 -6.37 4.95 -18.78
CA PRO A 117 -6.84 6.19 -19.36
C PRO A 117 -5.63 7.11 -19.57
N LYS A 118 -5.44 7.57 -20.81
CA LYS A 118 -4.40 8.54 -21.15
C LYS A 118 -4.60 9.77 -20.27
N ASN A 119 -3.55 10.16 -19.55
CA ASN A 119 -3.55 11.35 -18.72
C ASN A 119 -3.70 12.57 -19.64
N SER A 120 -4.89 13.17 -19.73
CA SER A 120 -5.23 14.28 -20.63
C SER A 120 -4.81 15.66 -20.09
N TYR A 121 -4.07 15.73 -18.99
CA TYR A 121 -3.74 16.99 -18.31
C TYR A 121 -2.67 17.85 -18.99
N LEU A 122 -2.25 17.54 -20.22
CA LEU A 122 -1.40 18.40 -21.04
C LEU A 122 -1.98 18.55 -22.46
N GLN A 123 -3.23 19.03 -22.56
CA GLN A 123 -3.56 19.88 -23.70
C GLN A 123 -3.16 21.30 -23.31
N SER A 124 -1.99 21.74 -23.77
CA SER A 124 -1.72 23.17 -23.86
C SER A 124 -2.86 23.81 -24.69
N PRO A 125 -3.37 24.99 -24.28
CA PRO A 125 -4.35 25.70 -25.10
C PRO A 125 -3.72 25.99 -26.47
N ASN A 126 -4.49 25.72 -27.53
CA ASN A 126 -4.14 26.06 -28.91
C ASN A 126 -3.51 27.45 -29.01
N GLU A 127 -2.40 27.54 -29.74
CA GLU A 127 -1.76 28.75 -30.27
C GLU A 127 -2.65 29.51 -31.28
N SER A 128 -3.97 29.59 -31.08
CA SER A 128 -4.90 30.24 -32.02
C SER A 128 -5.44 31.58 -31.52
N ALA A 129 -4.72 32.28 -30.64
CA ALA A 129 -5.05 33.64 -30.23
C ALA A 129 -3.85 34.58 -30.39
N ILE A 130 -3.31 34.67 -31.61
CA ILE A 130 -2.56 35.86 -32.00
C ILE A 130 -3.59 36.93 -32.33
N VAL A 131 -3.80 37.82 -31.36
CA VAL A 131 -4.61 39.03 -31.47
C VAL A 131 -4.01 39.93 -32.55
N THR A 132 -4.81 40.28 -33.56
CA THR A 132 -4.51 41.31 -34.54
C THR A 132 -4.60 42.69 -33.87
N LEU A 133 -3.48 43.43 -33.85
CA LEU A 133 -3.46 44.88 -33.64
C LEU A 133 -2.57 45.49 -34.72
N GLU A 134 -3.18 45.88 -35.83
CA GLU A 134 -2.96 47.18 -36.49
C GLU A 134 -4.16 47.49 -37.40
#